data_AF-C4FLY3-F1
#
_entry.id   AF-C4FLY3-F1
#
_cell.length_a   1.000
_cell.length_b   1.000
_cell.length_c   1.000
_cell.angle_alpha   90.00
_cell.angle_beta   90.00
_cell.angle_gamma   90.00
#
_symmetry.space_group_name_H-M   'P 1'
#
loop_
_entity.id
_entity.type
_entity.pdbx_description
1 polymer ?
#
loop_
_entity_poly.entity_id
_entity_poly.type
_entity_poly.pdbx_seq_one_letter_code
_entity_poly.pdbx_strand_id
1 'polypeptide(L)' 'MQGKAIDINISGVPLHILRDVAISLKAGGVGYYPSSNFVHIDTGRIRYW' A
#
# COMPACT_ATOMS: atom_id res chain seq x y z
N MET A 1 10.14 13.77 11.19
CA MET A 1 9.50 12.84 10.24
C MET A 1 10.57 12.28 9.29
N GLN A 2 10.55 10.97 8.98
CA GLN A 2 11.56 10.33 8.12
C GLN A 2 11.09 10.05 6.68
N GLY A 3 9.80 10.28 6.37
CA GLY A 3 9.26 10.09 5.00
C GLY A 3 9.27 8.64 4.51
N LYS A 4 8.97 7.68 5.39
CA LYS A 4 9.08 6.23 5.11
C LYS A 4 7.76 5.54 4.73
N ALA A 5 6.73 6.32 4.41
CA ALA A 5 5.41 5.80 4.05
C ALA A 5 4.73 6.70 3.03
N ILE A 6 3.83 6.12 2.24
CA ILE A 6 2.99 6.81 1.25
C ILE A 6 1.61 6.14 1.19
N ASP A 7 0.59 6.98 0.99
CA ASP A 7 -0.76 6.54 0.62
C ASP A 7 -0.93 6.78 -0.89
N ILE A 8 -1.21 5.72 -1.65
CA ILE A 8 -1.20 5.76 -3.11
C ILE A 8 -2.50 5.21 -3.73
N ASN A 9 -2.93 5.89 -4.79
CA ASN A 9 -3.92 5.43 -5.76
C ASN A 9 -3.38 5.71 -7.17
N ILE A 10 -3.58 4.80 -8.11
CA ILE A 10 -3.15 4.97 -9.51
C ILE A 10 -4.40 4.93 -10.39
N SER A 11 -4.66 6.03 -11.10
CA SER A 11 -5.78 6.11 -12.04
C SER A 11 -5.70 5.00 -13.09
N GLY A 12 -6.82 4.31 -13.32
CA GLY A 12 -6.88 3.17 -14.24
C GLY A 12 -6.39 1.84 -13.66
N VAL A 13 -5.86 1.80 -12.44
CA VAL A 13 -5.49 0.56 -11.75
C VAL A 13 -6.52 0.26 -10.67
N PRO A 14 -7.22 -0.90 -10.70
CA PRO A 14 -8.10 -1.30 -9.62
C PRO A 14 -7.34 -1.41 -8.30
N LEU A 15 -7.90 -0.84 -7.22
CA LEU A 15 -7.19 -0.70 -5.94
C LEU A 15 -6.72 -2.05 -5.34
N HIS A 16 -7.49 -3.12 -5.55
CA HIS A 16 -7.11 -4.46 -5.10
C HIS A 16 -5.88 -5.00 -5.84
N ILE A 17 -5.71 -4.68 -7.13
CA ILE A 17 -4.51 -5.04 -7.90
C ILE A 17 -3.30 -4.29 -7.35
N LEU A 18 -3.45 -2.98 -7.07
CA LEU A 18 -2.38 -2.18 -6.47
C LEU A 18 -1.94 -2.75 -5.11
N ARG A 19 -2.89 -3.17 -4.27
CA ARG A 19 -2.63 -3.86 -3.00
C ARG A 19 -1.84 -5.15 -3.21
N ASP A 20 -2.29 -6.01 -4.11
CA ASP A 20 -1.68 -7.33 -4.33
C ASP A 20 -0.25 -7.20 -4.86
N VAL A 21 0.00 -6.23 -5.75
CA VAL A 21 1.34 -5.86 -6.20
C VAL A 21 2.19 -5.38 -5.03
N ALA A 22 1.70 -4.44 -4.20
CA ALA A 22 2.43 -3.95 -3.04
C ALA A 22 2.81 -5.07 -2.05
N ILE A 23 1.90 -6.01 -1.79
CA ILE A 23 2.15 -7.20 -0.96
C ILE A 23 3.26 -8.07 -1.55
N SER A 24 3.23 -8.30 -2.88
CA SER A 24 4.19 -9.14 -3.58
C SER A 24 5.64 -8.62 -3.50
N LEU A 25 5.82 -7.31 -3.36
CA LEU A 25 7.14 -6.69 -3.24
C LEU A 25 7.85 -7.03 -1.93
N LYS A 26 7.11 -7.41 -0.88
CA LYS A 26 7.65 -7.73 0.46
C LYS A 26 8.59 -6.63 1.00
N ALA A 27 8.35 -5.37 0.63
CA ALA A 27 9.20 -4.23 0.94
C ALA A 27 8.84 -3.50 2.25
N GLY A 28 7.79 -3.94 2.92
CA GLY A 28 7.39 -3.45 4.24
C GLY A 28 5.90 -3.62 4.50
N GLY A 29 5.28 -2.67 5.22
CA GLY A 29 3.87 -2.73 5.58
C GLY A 29 2.95 -2.35 4.42
N VAL A 30 1.80 -3.02 4.29
CA VAL A 30 0.75 -2.68 3.32
C VAL A 30 -0.61 -2.60 4.02
N GLY A 31 -1.28 -1.46 3.92
CA GLY A 31 -2.63 -1.24 4.44
C GLY A 31 -3.64 -1.03 3.32
N TYR A 32 -4.80 -1.69 3.37
CA TYR A 32 -5.83 -1.62 2.33
C TYR A 32 -7.06 -0.82 2.77
N TYR A 33 -7.28 0.34 2.15
CA TYR A 33 -8.35 1.28 2.50
C TYR A 33 -9.31 1.51 1.32
N PRO A 34 -10.14 0.52 0.94
CA PRO A 34 -11.04 0.64 -0.20
C PRO A 34 -12.08 1.75 -0.05
N SER A 35 -12.62 1.95 1.16
CA SER A 35 -13.60 3.01 1.44
C SER A 35 -13.02 4.42 1.29
N SER A 36 -11.70 4.57 1.48
CA SER A 36 -10.97 5.84 1.32
C SER A 36 -10.19 5.90 0.00
N ASN A 37 -10.30 4.86 -0.83
CA ASN A 37 -9.72 4.75 -2.16
C ASN A 37 -8.18 4.90 -2.21
N PHE A 38 -7.43 4.28 -1.29
CA PHE A 38 -5.95 4.23 -1.36
C PHE A 38 -5.36 2.94 -0.76
N VAL A 39 -4.09 2.69 -1.08
CA VAL A 39 -3.23 1.68 -0.45
C VAL A 39 -2.13 2.40 0.33
N HIS A 40 -1.98 2.06 1.61
CA HIS A 40 -0.85 2.52 2.42
C HIS A 40 0.34 1.59 2.20
N ILE A 41 1.54 2.16 2.04
CA ILE A 41 2.79 1.39 1.94
C ILE A 41 3.85 2.06 2.82
N ASP A 42 4.57 1.29 3.63
CA ASP A 42 5.69 1.76 4.44
C ASP A 42 6.91 0.82 4.38
N THR A 43 8.09 1.31 4.78
CA THR A 43 9.35 0.52 4.78
C THR A 43 9.64 -0.21 6.10
N GLY A 44 8.62 -0.43 6.94
CA GLY A 44 8.73 -1.12 8.23
C GLY A 44 8.75 -2.64 8.11
N ARG A 45 8.41 -3.34 9.20
CA ARG A 45 8.27 -4.81 9.16
C ARG A 45 7.14 -5.21 8.20
N ILE A 46 7.33 -6.32 7.50
CA ILE A 46 6.29 -6.92 6.66
C ILE A 46 5.07 -7.24 7.52
N ARG A 47 3.95 -6.59 7.21
CA ARG A 47 2.65 -6.74 7.88
C ARG A 47 1.56 -6.21 6.96
N TYR A 48 0.38 -6.78 7.05
CA TYR A 48 -0.73 -6.47 6.16
C TYR A 48 -1.98 -6.21 6.98
N TRP A 49 -2.75 -5.18 6.64
CA TRP A 49 -4.00 -4.82 7.31
C TRP A 49 -5.01 -4.17 6.37
#